data_AF-A0A528LQI8-F1
#
_entry.id   AF-A0A528LQI8-F1
#
_cell.length_a   1.000
_cell.length_b   1.000
_cell.length_c   1.000
_cell.angle_alpha   90.00
_cell.angle_beta   90.00
_cell.angle_gamma   90.00
#
_symmetry.space_group_name_H-M   'P 1'
#
loop_
_entity.id
_entity.type
_entity.pdbx_description
1 polymer ?
#
loop_
_entity_poly.entity_id
_entity_poly.type
_entity_poly.pdbx_seq_one_letter_code
_entity_poly.pdbx_strand_id
1 'polypeptide(L)' 'METVRAADHDRYVCALYAPEDKRDALFSLYAFNAEISGIRDRIREALPGEVRLQWWRDVIATEYSGDGVGHPVA' A
#
# COMPACT_ATOMS: atom_id res chain seq x y z
N MET A 1 0.84 -7.37 8.16
CA MET A 1 -0.34 -8.23 7.83
C MET A 1 -1.66 -7.74 8.43
N GLU A 2 -1.67 -7.19 9.66
CA GLU A 2 -2.91 -6.76 10.33
C GLU A 2 -3.71 -5.70 9.55
N THR A 3 -3.02 -4.78 8.86
CA THR A 3 -3.63 -3.75 8.01
C THR A 3 -4.49 -4.35 6.88
N VAL A 4 -3.97 -5.38 6.18
CA VAL A 4 -4.72 -6.04 5.09
C VAL A 4 -5.90 -6.81 5.65
N ARG A 5 -5.72 -7.47 6.80
CA ARG A 5 -6.81 -8.20 7.48
C ARG A 5 -7.99 -7.29 7.83
N ALA A 6 -7.72 -6.07 8.26
CA ALA A 6 -8.76 -5.09 8.61
C ALA A 6 -9.36 -4.38 7.40
N ALA A 7 -8.57 -4.10 6.36
CA ALA A 7 -9.00 -3.33 5.20
C ALA A 7 -9.59 -4.19 4.07
N ASP A 8 -9.15 -5.43 3.92
CA ASP A 8 -9.53 -6.33 2.82
C ASP A 8 -9.35 -7.81 3.24
N HIS A 9 -10.35 -8.33 3.95
CA HIS A 9 -10.33 -9.69 4.49
C HIS A 9 -10.24 -10.77 3.39
N ASP A 10 -10.84 -10.53 2.23
CA ASP A 10 -10.83 -11.49 1.12
C ASP A 10 -9.41 -11.64 0.56
N ARG A 11 -8.71 -10.53 0.34
CA ARG A 11 -7.29 -10.56 -0.08
C ARG A 11 -6.37 -11.08 1.00
N TYR A 12 -6.68 -10.84 2.27
CA TYR A 12 -5.95 -11.44 3.38
C TYR A 12 -6.00 -12.96 3.33
N VAL A 13 -7.20 -13.54 3.17
CA VAL A 13 -7.38 -14.99 3.07
C VAL A 13 -6.72 -15.55 1.81
N CYS A 14 -6.87 -14.89 0.65
CA CYS A 14 -6.21 -15.29 -0.59
C CYS A 14 -4.67 -15.37 -0.45
N ALA A 15 -4.05 -14.40 0.23
CA ALA A 15 -2.61 -14.39 0.45
C ALA A 15 -2.12 -15.57 1.30
N LEU A 16 -2.93 -16.12 2.20
CA LEU A 16 -2.55 -17.28 3.02
C LEU A 16 -2.39 -18.56 2.18
N TYR A 17 -3.05 -18.65 1.01
CA TYR A 17 -2.90 -19.77 0.08
C TYR A 17 -1.65 -19.66 -0.82
N ALA A 18 -0.96 -18.51 -0.84
CA ALA A 18 0.28 -18.36 -1.58
C ALA A 18 1.46 -19.06 -0.87
N PRO A 19 2.53 -19.42 -1.62
CA PRO A 19 3.80 -19.89 -1.06
C PRO A 19 4.34 -18.90 -0.02
N GLU A 20 4.89 -19.42 1.09
CA GLU A 20 5.32 -18.62 2.24
C GLU A 20 6.32 -17.52 1.87
N ASP A 21 7.25 -17.82 0.95
CA ASP A 21 8.26 -16.89 0.42
C ASP A 21 7.67 -15.69 -0.33
N LYS A 22 6.40 -15.78 -0.77
CA LYS A 22 5.71 -14.72 -1.53
C LYS A 22 4.66 -13.98 -0.72
N ARG A 23 4.28 -14.51 0.45
CA ARG A 23 3.19 -13.94 1.26
C ARG A 23 3.49 -12.51 1.65
N ASP A 24 4.69 -12.23 2.13
CA ASP A 24 5.07 -10.87 2.54
C ASP A 24 4.97 -9.86 1.40
N ALA A 25 5.50 -10.19 0.22
CA ALA A 25 5.38 -9.34 -0.97
C ALA A 25 3.92 -9.10 -1.36
N LEU A 26 3.07 -10.14 -1.31
CA LEU A 26 1.63 -10.02 -1.59
C LEU A 26 0.93 -9.14 -0.56
N PHE A 27 1.24 -9.29 0.73
CA PHE A 27 0.67 -8.46 1.78
C PHE A 27 1.08 -6.99 1.63
N SER A 28 2.32 -6.70 1.25
CA SER A 28 2.77 -5.33 0.96
C SER A 28 2.01 -4.72 -0.21
N LEU A 29 1.81 -5.47 -1.30
CA LEU A 29 1.01 -5.03 -2.46
C LEU A 29 -0.46 -4.78 -2.08
N TYR A 30 -1.05 -5.66 -1.28
CA TYR A 30 -2.45 -5.51 -0.87
C TYR A 30 -2.64 -4.38 0.15
N ALA A 31 -1.68 -4.16 1.05
CA ALA A 31 -1.70 -3.02 1.96
C ALA A 31 -1.63 -1.69 1.19
N PHE A 32 -0.73 -1.61 0.21
CA PHE A 32 -0.64 -0.45 -0.69
C PHE A 32 -1.94 -0.23 -1.46
N ASN A 33 -2.51 -1.29 -2.05
CA ASN A 33 -3.77 -1.19 -2.79
C ASN A 33 -4.92 -0.69 -1.88
N ALA A 34 -5.03 -1.24 -0.67
CA ALA A 34 -6.04 -0.85 0.30
C ALA A 34 -5.89 0.62 0.70
N GLU A 35 -4.66 1.10 0.84
CA GLU A 35 -4.40 2.50 1.14
C GLU A 35 -4.88 3.42 0.01
N ILE A 36 -4.46 3.16 -1.24
CA ILE A 36 -4.83 3.96 -2.40
C ILE A 36 -6.34 3.95 -2.64
N SER A 37 -6.97 2.78 -2.54
CA SER A 37 -8.42 2.64 -2.72
C SER A 37 -9.19 3.41 -1.66
N GLY A 38 -8.71 3.42 -0.42
CA GLY A 38 -9.31 4.14 0.71
C GLY A 38 -9.12 5.66 0.66
N ILE A 39 -8.25 6.21 -0.19
CA ILE A 39 -8.06 7.67 -0.30
C ILE A 39 -9.37 8.32 -0.72
N ARG A 40 -10.05 7.78 -1.73
CA ARG A 40 -11.29 8.36 -2.29
C ARG A 40 -12.41 8.46 -1.25
N ASP A 41 -12.56 7.46 -0.39
CA ASP A 41 -13.56 7.44 0.67
C ASP A 41 -13.25 8.42 1.83
N ARG A 42 -11.98 8.79 2.02
CA ARG A 42 -11.54 9.64 3.14
C ARG A 42 -11.48 11.12 2.81
N ILE A 43 -11.39 11.48 1.53
CA ILE A 43 -11.26 12.88 1.11
C ILE A 43 -12.62 13.52 0.86
N ARG A 44 -12.76 14.77 1.29
CA ARG A 44 -13.94 15.61 1.02
C ARG A 44 -13.71 16.62 -0.10
N GLU A 45 -12.44 16.90 -0.37
CA GLU A 45 -11.96 17.84 -1.39
C GLU A 45 -10.90 17.12 -2.23
N ALA A 46 -10.82 17.43 -3.53
CA ALA A 46 -9.95 16.70 -4.46
C ALA A 46 -8.45 16.87 -4.14
N LEU A 47 -8.05 18.10 -3.75
CA LEU A 47 -6.65 18.49 -3.62
C LEU A 47 -5.84 17.64 -2.60
N PRO A 48 -6.33 17.37 -1.37
CA PRO A 48 -5.62 16.47 -0.44
C PRO A 48 -5.39 15.06 -0.98
N GLY A 49 -6.31 14.53 -1.78
CA GLY A 49 -6.15 13.20 -2.39
C GLY A 49 -5.08 13.19 -3.47
N GLU A 50 -5.06 14.23 -4.31
CA GLU A 50 -4.04 14.41 -5.34
C GLU A 50 -2.63 14.50 -4.75
N VAL A 51 -2.46 15.27 -3.67
CA VAL A 51 -1.17 15.39 -2.96
C VAL A 51 -0.69 14.04 -2.43
N ARG A 52 -1.58 13.25 -1.79
CA ARG A 52 -1.23 11.93 -1.26
C ARG A 52 -0.84 10.94 -2.37
N LEU A 53 -1.54 10.98 -3.50
CA LEU A 53 -1.23 10.14 -4.66
C LEU A 53 0.09 10.55 -5.33
N GLN A 54 0.38 11.85 -5.42
CA GLN A 54 1.67 12.32 -5.93
C GLN A 54 2.82 11.91 -5.03
N TRP A 55 2.67 12.03 -3.72
CA TRP A 55 3.68 11.55 -2.77
C TRP A 55 3.98 10.07 -2.95
N TRP A 56 2.96 9.22 -3.10
CA TRP A 56 3.17 7.79 -3.36
C TRP A 56 3.93 7.51 -4.66
N ARG A 57 3.64 8.27 -5.72
CA ARG A 57 4.39 8.15 -6.98
C ARG A 57 5.85 8.52 -6.80
N ASP A 58 6.12 9.58 -6.05
CA ASP A 58 7.47 10.06 -5.78
C ASP A 58 8.28 9.05 -4.96
N VAL A 59 7.68 8.47 -3.91
CA VAL A 59 8.29 7.40 -3.11
C VAL A 59 8.64 6.20 -3.99
N ILE A 60 7.70 5.69 -4.79
CA ILE A 60 7.96 4.52 -5.65
C ILE A 60 9.04 4.82 -6.69
N ALA A 61 9.05 6.03 -7.26
CA ALA A 61 10.07 6.45 -8.23
C ALA A 61 11.46 6.60 -7.58
N THR A 62 11.50 7.08 -6.34
CA THR A 62 12.73 7.31 -5.57
C THR A 62 13.36 6.00 -5.10
N GLU A 63 12.56 5.05 -4.62
CA GLU A 63 13.02 3.70 -4.26
C GLU A 63 13.60 2.96 -5.48
N TYR A 64 13.07 3.20 -6.69
CA TYR A 64 13.62 2.65 -7.94
C TYR A 64 14.91 3.34 -8.39
N SER A 65 15.19 4.53 -7.86
CA SER A 65 16.35 5.36 -8.20
C SER A 65 17.52 5.18 -7.21
N GLY A 66 17.33 4.43 -6.12
CA GLY A 66 18.39 4.07 -5.15
C GLY A 66 18.68 5.14 -4.08
N ASP A 67 17.87 6.19 -3.96
CA ASP A 67 18.04 7.27 -2.99
C ASP A 67 16.95 7.16 -1.91
N GLY A 68 17.04 6.12 -1.08
CA GLY A 68 15.99 5.73 -0.14
C GLY A 68 15.60 6.83 0.87
N VAL A 69 14.36 7.31 0.76
CA VAL A 69 13.75 8.13 1.82
C VAL A 69 13.02 7.16 2.74
N GLY A 70 13.72 6.75 3.79
CA GLY A 70 13.25 5.79 4.78
C GLY A 70 11.87 6.13 5.34
N HIS A 71 10.95 5.17 5.26
CA HIS A 71 9.65 5.24 5.92
C HIS A 71 9.44 4.00 6.82
N PRO A 72 8.83 4.15 8.02
CA PRO A 72 8.74 3.14 9.10
C PRO A 72 7.92 1.86 8.84
N VAL A 73 7.85 1.39 7.59
CA VAL A 73 7.23 0.09 7.25
C VAL A 73 8.17 -0.78 6.39
N ALA A 74 9.35 -0.27 6.03
CA ALA A 74 10.41 -1.03 5.37
C ALA A 74 11.24 -1.85 6.37
#